data_AF-A0A1F3E8U6-F1
#
_entry.id   AF-A0A1F3E8U6-F1
#
_cell.length_a   1.000
_cell.length_b   1.000
_cell.length_c   1.000
_cell.angle_alpha   90.00
_cell.angle_beta   90.00
_cell.angle_gamma   90.00
#
_symmetry.space_group_name_H-M   'P 1'
#
loop_
_entity.id
_entity.type
_entity.pdbx_description
1 polymer ?
#
loop_
_entity_poly.entity_id
_entity_poly.type
_entity_poly.pdbx_seq_one_letter_code
_entity_poly.pdbx_strand_id
1 'polypeptide(L)' 'MDKELDIIYWNDLKIKLKKKYSTLTTADLQWRHGSIDDLLMPISFKLGKTKKELKDIIAKLETV' A
#
# COMPACT_ATOMS: atom_id res chain seq x y z
N MET A 1 2.34 8.80 -16.79
CA MET A 1 0.91 8.54 -16.52
C MET A 1 0.81 8.24 -15.04
N ASP A 2 0.73 9.32 -14.29
CA ASP A 2 0.61 9.36 -12.85
C ASP A 2 -0.74 8.76 -12.50
N LYS A 3 -0.75 7.44 -12.29
CA LYS A 3 -1.90 6.75 -11.70
C LYS A 3 -1.98 7.25 -10.27
N GLU A 4 -2.79 8.29 -10.07
CA GLU A 4 -3.31 8.62 -8.76
C GLU A 4 -3.99 7.35 -8.25
N LEU A 5 -3.36 6.71 -7.27
CA LEU A 5 -3.92 5.54 -6.63
C LEU A 5 -5.19 6.01 -5.91
N ASP A 6 -6.35 5.60 -6.40
CA ASP A 6 -7.62 5.96 -5.79
C ASP A 6 -7.84 5.25 -4.44
N ILE A 7 -8.63 5.87 -3.57
CA ILE A 7 -9.03 5.39 -2.23
C ILE A 7 -9.57 3.96 -2.27
N ILE A 8 -10.38 3.69 -3.28
CA ILE A 8 -11.05 2.41 -3.50
C ILE A 8 -10.01 1.33 -3.83
N TYR A 9 -9.01 1.71 -4.64
CA TYR A 9 -7.93 0.83 -5.05
C TYR A 9 -6.99 0.50 -3.88
N TRP A 10 -6.72 1.47 -3.00
CA TRP A 10 -5.97 1.23 -1.77
C TRP A 10 -6.65 0.20 -0.84
N ASN A 11 -7.97 0.26 -0.71
CA ASN A 11 -8.71 -0.68 0.13
C ASN A 11 -8.61 -2.13 -0.35
N ASP A 12 -8.50 -2.37 -1.65
CA ASP A 12 -8.25 -3.70 -2.21
C ASP A 12 -6.79 -4.12 -2.01
N LEU A 13 -5.86 -3.24 -2.35
CA LEU A 13 -4.42 -3.46 -2.20
C LEU A 13 -4.02 -3.79 -0.76
N LYS A 14 -4.57 -3.07 0.22
CA LYS A 14 -4.25 -3.34 1.63
C LYS A 14 -4.72 -4.72 2.07
N ILE A 15 -5.82 -5.25 1.50
CA ILE A 15 -6.30 -6.62 1.80
C ILE A 15 -5.32 -7.63 1.21
N LYS A 16 -4.90 -7.43 -0.05
CA LYS A 16 -3.89 -8.27 -0.72
C LYS A 16 -2.54 -8.23 0.00
N LEU A 17 -2.08 -7.03 0.38
CA LEU A 17 -0.86 -6.82 1.16
C LEU A 17 -0.95 -7.49 2.53
N LYS A 18 -2.05 -7.35 3.26
CA LYS A 18 -2.25 -8.03 4.56
C LYS A 18 -2.26 -9.55 4.42
N LYS A 19 -2.85 -10.09 3.35
CA LYS A 19 -2.80 -11.54 3.05
C LYS A 19 -1.37 -12.02 2.79
N LYS A 20 -0.56 -11.23 2.08
CA LYS A 20 0.83 -11.55 1.76
C LYS A 20 1.80 -11.29 2.92
N TYR A 21 1.52 -10.28 3.73
CA TYR A 21 2.33 -9.81 4.84
C TYR A 21 1.48 -9.82 6.10
N SER A 22 1.44 -10.97 6.80
CA SER A 22 0.72 -11.11 8.07
C SER A 22 1.27 -10.22 9.19
N THR A 23 2.45 -9.60 8.98
CA THR A 23 3.06 -8.61 9.86
C THR A 23 2.40 -7.23 9.78
N LEU A 24 1.61 -6.96 8.72
CA LEU A 24 0.90 -5.70 8.56
C LEU A 24 -0.47 -5.76 9.24
N THR A 25 -0.72 -4.82 10.15
CA THR A 25 -2.02 -4.69 10.80
C THR A 25 -2.93 -3.80 9.96
N THR A 26 -4.25 -4.04 10.05
CA THR A 26 -5.24 -3.18 9.37
C THR A 26 -5.14 -1.72 9.81
N ALA A 27 -4.71 -1.47 11.06
CA ALA A 27 -4.46 -0.14 11.62
C ALA A 27 -3.23 0.55 11.00
N ASP A 28 -2.20 -0.21 10.63
CA ASP A 28 -1.01 0.33 9.95
C ASP A 28 -1.32 0.69 8.49
N LEU A 29 -2.24 -0.05 7.87
CA LEU A 29 -2.72 0.18 6.50
C LEU A 29 -3.90 1.15 6.43
N GLN A 30 -4.30 1.73 7.56
CA GLN A 30 -5.44 2.64 7.63
C GLN A 30 -5.01 4.02 7.14
N TRP A 31 -5.74 4.52 6.13
CA TRP A 31 -5.51 5.86 5.63
C TRP A 31 -5.94 6.90 6.65
N ARG A 32 -5.00 7.74 7.08
CA ARG A 32 -5.24 8.76 8.12
C ARG A 32 -5.19 10.21 7.62
N HIS A 33 -4.60 10.48 6.45
CA HIS A 33 -4.29 11.87 6.10
C HIS A 33 -4.29 12.14 4.57
N GLY A 34 -5.45 12.03 3.92
CA GLY A 34 -5.80 12.69 2.65
C GLY A 34 -5.01 12.36 1.37
N SER A 35 -3.79 11.83 1.49
CA SER A 35 -2.85 11.53 0.41
C SER A 35 -2.27 10.14 0.60
N ILE A 36 -2.12 9.41 -0.50
CA ILE A 36 -1.64 8.03 -0.44
C ILE A 36 -0.15 7.94 -0.12
N ASP A 37 0.65 8.95 -0.51
CA ASP A 37 2.10 8.93 -0.29
C ASP A 37 2.44 8.94 1.21
N ASP A 38 1.61 9.60 2.01
CA ASP A 38 1.69 9.65 3.48
C ASP A 38 1.35 8.29 4.11
N LEU A 39 0.49 7.52 3.45
CA LEU A 39 0.11 6.17 3.85
C LEU A 39 1.18 5.14 3.44
N LEU A 40 1.76 5.28 2.25
CA LEU A 40 2.81 4.39 1.76
C LEU A 40 4.11 4.53 2.57
N MET A 41 4.38 5.70 3.16
CA MET A 41 5.58 5.95 3.95
C MET A 41 5.73 5.03 5.18
N PRO A 42 4.78 4.96 6.13
CA PRO A 42 4.87 4.08 7.30
C PRO A 42 4.87 2.60 6.91
N ILE A 43 4.19 2.22 5.82
CA ILE A 43 4.15 0.83 5.33
C ILE A 43 5.49 0.42 4.75
N SER A 44 6.11 1.30 3.96
CA SER A 44 7.47 1.12 3.44
C SER A 44 8.44 0.89 4.59
N PHE A 45 8.34 1.72 5.64
CA PHE A 45 9.17 1.59 6.84
C PHE A 45 8.92 0.26 7.57
N LYS A 46 7.66 -0.13 7.77
CA LYS A 46 7.28 -1.34 8.51
C LYS A 46 7.65 -2.63 7.78
N LEU A 47 7.60 -2.63 6.44
CA LEU A 47 8.05 -3.74 5.62
C LEU A 47 9.57 -3.74 5.38
N GLY A 48 10.28 -2.67 5.76
CA GLY A 48 11.69 -2.48 5.42
C GLY A 48 11.90 -2.38 3.90
N LYS A 49 10.90 -1.92 3.15
CA LYS A 49 10.93 -1.80 1.69
C LYS A 49 10.98 -0.35 1.26
N THR A 50 11.56 -0.10 0.10
CA THR A 50 11.53 1.25 -0.48
C THR A 50 10.14 1.56 -1.04
N LYS A 51 9.79 2.85 -1.10
CA LYS A 51 8.54 3.29 -1.77
C LYS A 51 8.41 2.73 -3.19
N LYS A 52 9.54 2.57 -3.90
CA LYS A 52 9.59 2.00 -5.25
C LYS A 52 9.23 0.51 -5.26
N GLU A 53 9.80 -0.28 -4.35
CA GLU A 53 9.40 -1.69 -4.20
C GLU A 53 7.93 -1.82 -3.81
N LEU A 54 7.45 -0.95 -2.91
CA LEU A 54 6.05 -0.96 -2.50
C LEU A 54 5.12 -0.68 -3.70
N LYS A 55 5.46 0.33 -4.51
CA LYS A 55 4.76 0.65 -5.76
C LYS A 55 4.82 -0.49 -6.78
N ASP A 56 5.94 -1.20 -6.89
CA ASP A 56 6.08 -2.37 -7.78
C ASP A 56 5.20 -3.55 -7.33
N ILE A 57 5.15 -3.81 -6.02
CA ILE A 57 4.25 -4.83 -5.45
C ILE A 57 2.79 -4.45 -5.73
N ILE A 58 2.43 -3.19 -5.53
CA ILE A 58 1.11 -2.66 -5.81
C ILE A 58 0.75 -2.81 -7.29
N ALA A 59 1.66 -2.42 -8.20
CA ALA A 59 1.47 -2.56 -9.64
C ALA A 59 1.30 -4.03 -10.07
N LYS A 60 2.06 -4.95 -9.46
CA LYS A 60 1.91 -6.40 -9.69
C LYS A 60 0.57 -6.94 -9.18
N LEU A 61 0.04 -6.40 -8.09
CA LEU A 61 -1.25 -6.79 -7.52
C LEU A 61 -2.45 -6.22 -8.31
N GLU A 62 -2.23 -5.18 -9.14
CA GLU A 62 -3.21 -4.61 -10.08
C GLU A 62 -3.48 -5.52 -11.27
N THR A 63 -2.46 -6.25 -11.73
CA THR A 63 -2.42 -6.91 -13.04
C THR A 63 -3.02 -8.33 -13.03
N VAL A 64 -3.71 -8.72 -11.95
CA VAL A 64 -4.38 -10.02 -11.78
C VAL A 64 -5.87 -9.81 -11.51
#